data_AF-A0A172U057-F1
#
_entry.id   AF-A0A172U057-F1
#
_cell.length_a   1.000
_cell.length_b   1.000
_cell.length_c   1.000
_cell.angle_alpha   90.00
_cell.angle_beta   90.00
_cell.angle_gamma   90.00
#
_symmetry.space_group_name_H-M   'P 1'
#
loop_
_entity.id
_entity.type
_entity.pdbx_description
1 polymer ?
#
loop_
_entity_poly.entity_id
_entity_poly.type
_entity_poly.pdbx_seq_one_letter_code
_entity_poly.pdbx_strand_id
1 'polypeptide(L)' 'MNRNSTSSMGALHPILFFALVYGISLFLAFYVCRTVYYTLNGDEPTVNKLTTSNSAATASVDY' A
#
# COMPACT_ATOMS: atom_id res chain seq x y z
N MET A 1 39.92 28.02 -19.89
CA MET A 1 38.55 28.27 -19.41
C MET A 1 37.75 27.00 -19.58
N ASN A 2 37.55 26.25 -18.49
CA ASN A 2 36.76 25.02 -18.47
C ASN A 2 35.27 25.37 -18.60
N ARG A 3 34.70 25.18 -19.79
CA ARG A 3 33.31 25.49 -20.12
C ARG A 3 32.63 24.24 -20.66
N ASN A 4 32.09 23.40 -19.79
CA ASN A 4 30.98 22.51 -20.14
C ASN A 4 30.35 21.90 -18.88
N SER A 5 29.85 22.74 -17.98
CA SER A 5 28.76 22.33 -17.09
C SER A 5 27.53 22.07 -17.96
N THR A 6 27.46 20.89 -18.57
CA THR A 6 26.29 20.37 -19.25
C THR A 6 25.21 20.17 -18.19
N SER A 7 24.39 21.21 -17.96
CA SER A 7 23.11 21.06 -17.29
C SER A 7 22.13 20.31 -18.19
N SER A 8 22.50 19.10 -18.60
CA SER A 8 21.57 18.10 -19.17
C SER A 8 20.53 17.67 -18.11
N MET A 9 20.83 17.90 -16.83
CA MET A 9 19.92 17.69 -15.69
C MET A 9 18.67 18.59 -15.71
N GLY A 10 18.68 19.71 -16.45
CA GLY A 10 17.53 20.63 -16.50
C GLY A 10 16.41 20.21 -17.46
N ALA A 11 16.75 19.54 -18.57
CA ALA A 11 15.80 19.21 -19.63
C ALA A 11 14.94 17.98 -19.34
N LEU A 12 15.44 17.03 -18.53
CA LEU A 12 14.68 15.85 -18.09
C LEU A 12 13.79 16.11 -16.86
N HIS A 13 14.02 17.21 -16.12
CA HIS A 13 13.30 17.54 -14.89
C HIS A 13 11.77 17.71 -15.06
N PRO A 14 11.24 18.40 -16.09
CA PRO A 14 9.79 18.61 -16.21
C PRO A 14 9.02 17.32 -16.52
N ILE A 15 9.60 16.39 -17.27
CA ILE A 15 8.93 15.12 -17.61
C ILE A 15 8.93 14.15 -16.43
N LEU A 16 10.06 14.05 -15.70
CA LEU A 16 10.15 13.21 -14.51
C LEU A 16 9.15 13.70 -13.45
N PHE A 17 9.09 15.02 -13.22
CA PHE A 17 8.14 15.61 -12.29
C PHE A 17 6.69 15.30 -12.68
N PHE A 18 6.36 15.43 -13.97
CA PHE A 18 5.02 15.11 -14.49
C PHE A 18 4.67 13.63 -14.30
N ALA A 19 5.56 12.72 -14.68
CA ALA A 19 5.35 11.28 -14.55
C ALA A 19 5.25 10.83 -13.08
N LEU A 20 6.06 11.43 -12.19
CA LEU A 20 6.06 11.14 -10.77
C LEU A 20 4.74 11.59 -10.13
N VAL A 21 4.31 12.84 -10.35
CA VAL A 21 3.05 13.36 -9.80
C VAL A 21 1.85 12.58 -10.34
N TYR A 22 1.84 12.28 -11.64
CA TYR A 22 0.80 11.46 -12.26
C TYR A 22 0.76 10.04 -11.69
N GLY A 23 1.93 9.40 -11.54
CA GLY A 23 2.06 8.07 -10.96
C GLY A 23 1.59 8.01 -9.49
N ILE A 24 2.01 8.97 -8.66
CA ILE A 24 1.58 9.06 -7.26
C ILE A 24 0.07 9.31 -7.19
N SER A 25 -0.48 10.14 -8.07
CA SER A 25 -1.92 10.43 -8.10
C SER A 25 -2.74 9.18 -8.43
N LEU A 26 -2.33 8.39 -9.42
CA LEU A 26 -2.97 7.12 -9.75
C LEU A 26 -2.81 6.09 -8.63
N PHE A 27 -1.63 5.99 -8.03
CA PHE A 27 -1.38 5.08 -6.92
C PHE A 27 -2.25 5.42 -5.71
N LEU A 28 -2.34 6.70 -5.36
CA LEU A 28 -3.17 7.16 -4.24
C LEU A 28 -4.65 6.95 -4.52
N ALA A 29 -5.12 7.24 -5.74
CA ALA A 29 -6.50 6.96 -6.14
C ALA A 29 -6.82 5.47 -6.03
N PHE A 30 -5.95 4.59 -6.55
CA PHE A 30 -6.13 3.14 -6.46
C PHE A 30 -6.10 2.66 -5.01
N TYR A 31 -5.19 3.18 -4.20
CA TYR A 31 -5.07 2.87 -2.79
C TYR A 31 -6.32 3.29 -2.01
N VAL A 32 -6.81 4.51 -2.18
CA VAL A 32 -8.02 5.00 -1.52
C VAL A 32 -9.24 4.20 -1.96
N CYS A 33 -9.41 3.95 -3.26
CA CYS A 33 -10.50 3.10 -3.76
C CYS A 33 -10.45 1.70 -3.16
N ARG A 34 -9.25 1.12 -3.04
CA ARG A 34 -9.06 -0.20 -2.43
C ARG A 34 -9.41 -0.18 -0.95
N THR A 35 -8.88 0.78 -0.19
CA THR A 35 -9.17 0.97 1.24
C THR A 35 -10.65 1.18 1.49
N VAL A 36 -11.30 2.03 0.71
CA VAL A 36 -12.75 2.31 0.82
C VAL A 36 -13.59 1.10 0.39
N TYR A 37 -13.17 0.37 -0.64
CA TYR A 37 -13.85 -0.86 -1.04
C TYR A 37 -13.75 -1.95 0.04
N TYR A 38 -12.57 -2.16 0.62
CA TYR A 38 -12.39 -3.14 1.70
C TYR A 38 -12.98 -2.68 3.04
N THR A 39 -13.14 -1.38 3.30
CA THR A 39 -13.86 -0.95 4.52
C THR A 39 -15.37 -1.06 4.38
N LEU A 40 -15.93 -0.91 3.16
CA LEU A 40 -17.37 -0.97 2.93
C LEU A 40 -17.86 -2.38 2.58
N ASN A 41 -17.05 -3.17 1.87
CA ASN A 41 -17.37 -4.52 1.41
C ASN A 41 -16.49 -5.60 2.08
N GLY A 42 -15.61 -5.22 3.00
CA GLY A 42 -14.87 -6.17 3.82
C GLY A 42 -15.77 -6.72 4.92
N ASP A 43 -16.53 -7.76 4.58
CA ASP A 43 -16.49 -8.95 5.41
C ASP A 43 -15.01 -9.26 5.65
N GLU A 44 -14.65 -9.42 6.92
CA GLU A 44 -13.29 -9.29 7.43
C GLU A 44 -12.24 -9.98 6.53
N PRO A 45 -11.04 -9.39 6.35
CA PRO A 45 -9.92 -10.20 5.89
C PRO A 45 -9.83 -11.34 6.90
N THR A 46 -10.19 -12.54 6.47
CA THR A 46 -10.02 -13.78 7.25
C THR A 46 -8.52 -14.10 7.31
N VAL A 47 -7.71 -13.12 7.70
CA VAL A 47 -6.37 -13.25 8.25
C VAL A 47 -6.60 -13.49 9.74
N ASN A 48 -7.26 -14.61 10.08
CA ASN A 48 -7.32 -15.28 11.39
C ASN A 48 -8.41 -16.38 11.42
N LYS A 49 -8.43 -17.29 10.43
CA LYS A 49 -8.95 -18.66 10.66
C LYS A 49 -7.83 -19.68 10.64
N LEU A 50 -6.76 -19.41 11.39
CA LEU A 50 -5.86 -20.47 11.84
C LEU A 50 -5.23 -20.16 13.20
N THR A 51 -5.99 -19.60 14.14
CA THR A 51 -5.62 -19.63 15.58
C THR A 51 -6.88 -19.61 16.46
N THR A 52 -7.87 -20.44 16.14
CA THR A 52 -8.95 -20.79 17.08
C THR A 52 -9.37 -22.24 16.81
N SER A 53 -8.43 -23.16 17.04
CA SER A 53 -8.73 -24.58 17.22
C SER A 53 -7.87 -25.16 18.33
N ASN A 54 -7.59 -24.37 19.38
CA ASN A 54 -6.86 -24.82 20.56
C ASN A 54 -7.34 -24.14 21.86
N SER A 55 -8.61 -23.74 21.92
CA SER A 55 -9.24 -23.19 23.13
C SER A 55 -10.54 -23.93 23.49
N ALA A 56 -10.74 -25.13 22.95
CA ALA A 56 -11.82 -26.05 23.29
C ALA A 56 -11.31 -27.34 23.95
N ALA A 57 -10.12 -27.31 24.56
CA ALA A 57 -9.53 -28.45 25.30
C ALA A 57 -9.06 -28.07 26.72
N THR A 58 -9.50 -26.93 27.25
CA THR A 58 -9.18 -26.45 28.61
C THR A 58 -10.43 -25.92 29.33
N ALA A 59 -11.53 -26.66 29.24
CA ALA A 59 -12.74 -26.39 30.03
C ALA A 59 -13.47 -27.70 30.40
N SER A 60 -12.81 -28.57 31.17
CA SER A 60 -13.46 -29.51 32.11
C SER A 60 -12.41 -30.43 32.77
N VAL A 61 -11.56 -29.85 33.63
CA VAL A 61 -11.17 -30.52 34.87
C VAL A 61 -12.15 -29.99 35.94
N ASP A 62 -12.57 -30.86 36.86
CA ASP A 62 -13.44 -30.63 38.04
C ASP A 62 -14.97 -30.79 37.89
N TYR A 63 -15.45 -32.05 37.99
CA TYR A 63 -16.15 -32.58 39.18
C TYR A 63 -16.16 -34.11 39.18
#